data_AF-X1DGA4-F1
#
_entry.id   AF-X1DGA4-F1
#
_cell.length_a   1.000
_cell.length_b   1.000
_cell.length_c   1.000
_cell.angle_alpha   90.00
_cell.angle_beta   90.00
_cell.angle_gamma   90.00
#
_symmetry.space_group_name_H-M   'P 1'
#
loop_
_entity.id
_entity.type
_entity.pdbx_description
1 polymer ?
#
loop_
_entity_poly.entity_id
_entity_poly.type
_entity_poly.pdbx_seq_one_letter_code
_entity_poly.pdbx_strand_id
1 'polypeptide(L)'
;MPINILVTNTKYFTEYKNDVGFVSNLGDFANNLQGSVMENVKLVRELNINWFAKSSTSDRFAVDTSLNVITRKGSGNFLNDGASVGDIFDFTNQVSTAPTIIFEGQVQSISATQIVYTVLSGSPVNDPNGYGDAEIRFKTPLTALVYKFGLIDNTESFNVISKVSG
;
A
#
# COMPACT_ATOMS: atom_id res chain seq x y z
N MET A 1 -3.11 8.46 5.61
CA MET A 1 -2.64 7.97 4.29
C MET A 1 -2.95 6.47 4.23
N PRO A 2 -3.65 6.01 3.19
CA PRO A 2 -4.15 4.63 3.07
C PRO A 2 -3.09 3.60 2.60
N ILE A 3 -1.84 4.01 2.41
CA ILE A 3 -0.76 3.16 1.89
C ILE A 3 0.21 2.84 3.02
N ASN A 4 0.47 1.56 3.25
CA ASN A 4 1.50 1.05 4.15
C ASN A 4 2.61 0.39 3.33
N ILE A 5 3.84 0.86 3.50
CA ILE A 5 5.03 0.32 2.83
C ILE A 5 5.85 -0.41 3.87
N LEU A 6 5.97 -1.73 3.71
CA LEU A 6 6.82 -2.56 4.56
C LEU A 6 8.05 -3.00 3.77
N VAL A 7 9.24 -2.67 4.27
CA VAL A 7 10.49 -3.22 3.74
C VAL A 7 10.61 -4.67 4.22
N THR A 8 10.48 -5.62 3.31
CA THR A 8 10.56 -7.05 3.65
C THR A 8 11.99 -7.58 3.55
N ASN A 9 12.81 -6.97 2.68
CA ASN A 9 14.17 -7.39 2.45
C ASN A 9 15.06 -6.21 2.09
N THR A 10 16.31 -6.25 2.54
CA THR A 10 17.34 -5.25 2.22
C THR A 10 18.64 -5.97 1.96
N LYS A 11 19.21 -5.78 0.77
CA LYS A 11 20.46 -6.40 0.32
C LYS A 11 21.42 -5.31 -0.14
N TYR A 12 22.64 -5.33 0.38
CA TYR A 12 23.75 -4.48 -0.04
C TYR A 12 24.80 -5.34 -0.73
N PHE A 13 25.14 -4.96 -1.97
CA PHE A 13 26.16 -5.58 -2.81
C PHE A 13 27.34 -4.62 -2.92
N THR A 14 28.57 -5.14 -2.87
CA THR A 14 29.78 -4.32 -2.95
C THR A 14 30.62 -4.79 -4.14
N GLU A 15 31.23 -3.86 -4.88
CA GLU A 15 32.01 -4.22 -6.08
C GLU A 15 33.20 -5.14 -5.78
N TYR A 16 33.79 -5.06 -4.59
CA TYR A 16 34.85 -5.98 -4.14
C TYR A 16 34.42 -7.44 -4.18
N LYS A 17 33.15 -7.72 -3.85
CA LYS A 17 32.60 -9.08 -3.82
C LYS A 17 31.87 -9.44 -5.12
N ASN A 18 31.25 -8.47 -5.76
CA ASN A 18 30.30 -8.67 -6.85
C ASN A 18 30.80 -8.20 -8.23
N ASP A 19 32.07 -7.80 -8.31
CA ASP A 19 32.71 -7.22 -9.49
C ASP A 19 32.11 -5.87 -9.90
N VAL A 20 32.81 -5.15 -10.78
CA VAL A 20 32.36 -3.85 -11.29
C VAL A 20 31.01 -4.02 -11.99
N GLY A 21 30.04 -3.20 -11.60
CA GLY A 21 28.68 -3.29 -12.15
C GLY A 21 27.82 -4.43 -11.58
N PHE A 22 28.29 -5.15 -10.54
CA PHE A 22 27.51 -6.14 -9.79
C PHE A 22 27.02 -7.32 -10.65
N VAL A 23 27.88 -7.82 -11.54
CA VAL A 23 27.56 -8.90 -12.49
C VAL A 23 27.97 -10.29 -12.00
N SER A 24 28.81 -10.36 -10.97
CA SER A 24 29.36 -11.61 -10.42
C SER A 24 28.87 -11.85 -8.98
N ASN A 25 28.91 -13.11 -8.53
CA ASN A 25 28.57 -13.51 -7.16
C ASN A 25 27.22 -12.95 -6.66
N LEU A 26 26.16 -13.01 -7.48
CA LEU A 26 24.85 -12.38 -7.22
C LEU A 26 24.14 -12.83 -5.92
N GLY A 27 24.65 -13.87 -5.25
CA GLY A 27 24.19 -14.33 -3.94
C GLY A 27 24.99 -13.80 -2.74
N ASP A 28 26.15 -13.18 -2.95
CA ASP A 28 26.95 -12.58 -1.87
C ASP A 28 26.50 -11.13 -1.65
N PHE A 29 25.72 -10.92 -0.58
CA PHE A 29 25.23 -9.63 -0.13
C PHE A 29 25.22 -9.57 1.39
N ALA A 30 25.14 -8.37 1.95
CA ALA A 30 24.87 -8.17 3.37
C ALA A 30 23.52 -7.49 3.60
N ASN A 31 22.99 -7.70 4.80
CA ASN A 31 21.75 -7.05 5.25
C ASN A 31 22.02 -5.64 5.81
N ASN A 32 23.28 -5.32 6.13
CA ASN A 32 23.72 -4.01 6.60
C ASN A 32 24.62 -3.35 5.55
N LEU A 33 24.65 -2.02 5.55
CA LEU A 33 25.59 -1.27 4.70
C LEU A 33 27.02 -1.61 5.12
N GLN A 34 27.78 -2.19 4.20
CA GLN A 34 29.19 -2.50 4.35
C GLN A 34 29.92 -2.18 3.05
N GLY A 35 31.18 -1.78 3.13
CA GLY A 35 31.98 -1.40 1.98
C GLY A 35 33.19 -0.59 2.39
N SER A 36 34.12 -0.41 1.46
CA SER A 36 35.30 0.43 1.63
C SER A 36 35.05 1.87 1.17
N VAL A 37 35.90 2.80 1.60
CA VAL A 37 35.86 4.17 1.11
C VAL A 37 36.14 4.18 -0.40
N MET A 38 35.35 4.94 -1.16
CA MET A 38 35.36 5.03 -2.63
C MET A 38 34.86 3.78 -3.39
N GLU A 39 34.26 2.81 -2.71
CA GLU A 39 33.62 1.66 -3.36
C GLU A 39 32.16 1.97 -3.74
N ASN A 40 31.72 1.52 -4.92
CA ASN A 40 30.29 1.58 -5.23
C ASN A 40 29.55 0.45 -4.50
N VAL A 41 28.39 0.80 -3.93
CA VAL A 41 27.51 -0.15 -3.27
C VAL A 41 26.15 -0.12 -3.96
N LYS A 42 25.63 -1.29 -4.34
CA LYS A 42 24.27 -1.44 -4.87
C LYS A 42 23.32 -1.87 -3.76
N LEU A 43 22.24 -1.12 -3.62
CA LEU A 43 21.13 -1.44 -2.72
C LEU A 43 19.99 -2.07 -3.51
N VAL A 44 19.51 -3.22 -3.06
CA VAL A 44 18.26 -3.84 -3.52
C VAL A 44 17.32 -3.97 -2.33
N ARG A 45 16.11 -3.43 -2.45
CA ARG A 45 15.05 -3.58 -1.44
C ARG A 45 13.83 -4.24 -2.05
N GLU A 46 13.26 -5.18 -1.31
CA GLU A 46 11.93 -5.72 -1.59
C GLU A 46 10.95 -5.00 -0.67
N LEU A 47 9.89 -4.46 -1.26
CA LEU A 47 8.86 -3.69 -0.58
C LEU A 47 7.53 -4.39 -0.77
N ASN A 48 6.78 -4.55 0.31
CA ASN A 48 5.37 -4.89 0.24
C ASN A 48 4.54 -3.63 0.42
N ILE A 49 3.66 -3.34 -0.54
CA ILE A 49 2.78 -2.18 -0.53
C ILE A 49 1.36 -2.68 -0.33
N ASN A 50 0.81 -2.39 0.84
CA ASN A 50 -0.58 -2.68 1.14
C ASN A 50 -1.37 -1.37 1.15
N TRP A 51 -2.54 -1.36 0.52
CA TRP A 51 -3.41 -0.19 0.58
C TRP A 51 -4.84 -0.59 0.90
N PHE A 52 -5.54 0.32 1.58
CA PHE A 52 -6.89 0.07 2.04
C PHE A 52 -7.70 1.37 2.10
N ALA A 53 -8.98 1.29 1.75
CA ALA A 53 -9.93 2.35 2.07
C ALA A 53 -10.50 2.08 3.46
N LYS A 54 -10.53 3.09 4.33
CA LYS A 54 -11.05 2.96 5.69
C LYS A 54 -12.22 3.92 5.90
N SER A 55 -13.30 3.39 6.44
CA SER A 55 -14.44 4.18 6.86
C SER A 55 -14.20 4.82 8.24
N SER A 56 -14.99 5.84 8.54
CA SER A 56 -15.04 6.48 9.87
C SER A 56 -16.49 6.86 10.18
N THR A 57 -16.74 7.34 11.40
CA THR A 57 -18.07 7.80 11.81
C THR A 57 -18.61 8.94 10.93
N SER A 58 -17.74 9.76 10.33
CA SER A 58 -18.08 10.83 9.39
C SER A 58 -17.96 10.45 7.92
N ASP A 59 -17.37 9.29 7.61
CA ASP A 59 -17.13 8.79 6.26
C ASP A 59 -17.41 7.29 6.18
N ARG A 60 -18.70 6.96 6.16
CA ARG A 60 -19.20 5.58 6.31
C ARG A 60 -19.25 4.84 4.99
N PHE A 61 -19.08 3.53 5.03
CA PHE A 61 -19.29 2.64 3.88
C PHE A 61 -20.67 1.98 3.99
N ALA A 62 -21.63 2.44 3.19
CA ALA A 62 -22.95 1.83 3.07
C ALA A 62 -22.91 0.70 2.03
N VAL A 63 -23.36 -0.49 2.40
CA VAL A 63 -23.36 -1.66 1.51
C VAL A 63 -24.80 -1.96 1.11
N ASP A 64 -25.07 -1.91 -0.19
CA ASP A 64 -26.33 -2.35 -0.82
C ASP A 64 -26.09 -3.68 -1.52
N THR A 65 -26.65 -4.76 -0.99
CA THR A 65 -26.47 -6.12 -1.52
C THR A 65 -27.43 -6.45 -2.66
N SER A 66 -28.48 -5.64 -2.87
CA SER A 66 -29.40 -5.82 -4.00
C SER A 66 -28.80 -5.32 -5.30
N LEU A 67 -27.95 -4.30 -5.21
CA LEU A 67 -27.24 -3.69 -6.34
C LEU A 67 -25.75 -4.05 -6.39
N ASN A 68 -25.24 -4.74 -5.37
CA ASN A 68 -23.81 -4.96 -5.14
C ASN A 68 -23.00 -3.66 -5.23
N VAL A 69 -23.41 -2.66 -4.45
CA VAL A 69 -22.76 -1.34 -4.40
C VAL A 69 -22.29 -1.04 -2.99
N ILE A 70 -21.03 -0.62 -2.87
CA ILE A 70 -20.52 0.07 -1.68
C ILE A 70 -20.55 1.56 -1.97
N THR A 71 -21.35 2.31 -1.22
CA THR A 71 -21.44 3.77 -1.29
C THR A 71 -20.73 4.40 -0.10
N ARG A 72 -19.79 5.29 -0.38
CA ARG A 72 -19.15 6.15 0.60
C ARG A 72 -20.05 7.34 0.92
N LYS A 73 -20.33 7.56 2.20
CA LYS A 73 -21.29 8.57 2.68
C LYS A 73 -20.64 9.82 3.30
N GLY A 74 -19.32 9.97 3.18
CA GLY A 74 -18.60 11.17 3.64
C GLY A 74 -17.76 11.82 2.54
N SER A 75 -16.70 12.52 2.96
CA SER A 75 -15.81 13.29 2.09
C SER A 75 -14.67 12.48 1.46
N GLY A 76 -14.53 11.21 1.83
CA GLY A 76 -13.48 10.37 1.27
C GLY A 76 -13.75 10.01 -0.19
N ASN A 77 -12.71 9.51 -0.87
CA ASN A 77 -12.75 9.22 -2.30
C ASN A 77 -12.03 7.91 -2.61
N PHE A 78 -12.75 6.91 -3.14
CA PHE A 78 -12.18 5.60 -3.44
C PHE A 78 -11.09 5.65 -4.52
N LEU A 79 -11.19 6.56 -5.49
CA LEU A 79 -10.16 6.75 -6.52
C LEU A 79 -8.86 7.28 -5.92
N ASN A 80 -8.97 8.20 -4.95
CA ASN A 80 -7.79 8.74 -4.24
C ASN A 80 -7.16 7.71 -3.30
N ASP A 81 -7.95 6.73 -2.83
CA ASP A 81 -7.45 5.62 -2.03
C ASP A 81 -6.76 4.54 -2.88
N GLY A 82 -6.79 4.66 -4.22
CA GLY A 82 -6.07 3.78 -5.15
C GLY A 82 -6.89 2.62 -5.72
N ALA A 83 -8.20 2.63 -5.54
CA ALA A 83 -9.08 1.59 -6.07
C ALA A 83 -9.26 1.72 -7.59
N SER A 84 -9.24 0.58 -8.29
CA SER A 84 -9.38 0.50 -9.75
C SER A 84 -10.34 -0.60 -10.18
N VAL A 85 -10.86 -0.51 -11.40
CA VAL A 85 -11.69 -1.57 -12.00
C VAL A 85 -10.87 -2.83 -12.18
N GLY A 86 -11.44 -3.98 -11.82
CA GLY A 86 -10.80 -5.29 -11.86
C GLY A 86 -10.10 -5.68 -10.56
N ASP A 87 -9.91 -4.74 -9.63
CA ASP A 87 -9.24 -5.04 -8.35
C ASP A 87 -10.05 -6.02 -7.51
N ILE A 88 -9.33 -6.96 -6.88
CA ILE A 88 -9.87 -7.86 -5.87
C ILE A 88 -9.67 -7.21 -4.50
N PHE A 89 -10.69 -7.26 -3.64
CA PHE A 89 -10.64 -6.70 -2.30
C PHE A 89 -11.30 -7.59 -1.25
N ASP A 90 -10.81 -7.49 -0.01
CA ASP A 90 -11.48 -8.00 1.17
C ASP A 90 -12.24 -6.87 1.86
N PHE A 91 -13.54 -7.07 2.12
CA PHE A 91 -14.32 -6.17 2.96
C PHE A 91 -14.33 -6.70 4.40
N THR A 92 -13.91 -5.87 5.34
CA THR A 92 -13.80 -6.22 6.76
C THR A 92 -14.56 -5.21 7.62
N ASN A 93 -15.17 -5.66 8.71
CA ASN A 93 -15.55 -4.77 9.81
C ASN A 93 -14.46 -4.81 10.90
N GLN A 94 -14.01 -3.66 11.38
CA GLN A 94 -13.14 -3.62 12.57
C GLN A 94 -13.99 -3.46 13.83
N VAL A 95 -14.33 -4.58 14.45
CA VAL A 95 -14.34 -4.59 15.93
C VAL A 95 -12.89 -4.87 16.34
N SER A 96 -12.29 -3.95 17.09
CA SER A 96 -10.86 -3.87 17.35
C SER A 96 -10.22 -5.21 17.78
N THR A 97 -8.99 -5.44 17.26
CA THR A 97 -8.01 -6.52 17.53
C THR A 97 -7.85 -7.62 16.47
N ALA A 98 -8.88 -8.01 15.70
CA ALA A 98 -8.71 -8.92 14.56
C ALA A 98 -9.77 -8.65 13.46
N PRO A 99 -9.39 -8.06 12.31
CA PRO A 99 -10.33 -7.77 11.23
C PRO A 99 -10.89 -9.09 10.68
N THR A 100 -12.21 -9.23 10.71
CA THR A 100 -12.90 -10.38 10.13
C THR A 100 -13.29 -10.05 8.69
N ILE A 101 -12.89 -10.90 7.75
CA ILE A 101 -13.32 -10.78 6.34
C ILE A 101 -14.79 -11.20 6.29
N ILE A 102 -15.65 -10.27 5.88
CA ILE A 102 -17.08 -10.53 5.68
C ILE A 102 -17.29 -11.15 4.30
N PHE A 103 -16.66 -10.57 3.28
CA PHE A 103 -16.70 -11.06 1.91
C PHE A 103 -15.48 -10.58 1.13
N GLU A 104 -15.16 -11.31 0.07
CA GLU A 104 -14.23 -10.90 -0.97
C GLU A 104 -15.03 -10.47 -2.20
N GLY A 105 -14.65 -9.32 -2.77
CA GLY A 105 -15.28 -8.77 -3.96
C GLY A 105 -14.28 -8.45 -5.06
N GLN A 106 -14.79 -8.30 -6.28
CA GLN A 106 -14.06 -7.73 -7.40
C GLN A 106 -14.76 -6.47 -7.89
N VAL A 107 -14.00 -5.39 -8.07
CA VAL A 107 -14.52 -4.12 -8.58
C VAL A 107 -14.91 -4.26 -10.06
N GLN A 108 -16.19 -4.06 -10.38
CA GLN A 108 -16.71 -4.05 -11.74
C GLN A 108 -16.76 -2.63 -12.33
N SER A 109 -17.09 -1.65 -11.48
CA SER A 109 -17.00 -0.23 -11.83
C SER A 109 -16.77 0.61 -10.59
N ILE A 110 -16.20 1.79 -10.77
CA ILE A 110 -15.84 2.67 -9.66
C ILE A 110 -16.04 4.14 -10.01
N SER A 111 -16.48 4.91 -9.03
CA SER A 111 -16.49 6.36 -9.02
C SER A 111 -15.82 6.86 -7.73
N ALA A 112 -15.75 8.18 -7.55
CA ALA A 112 -15.20 8.76 -6.32
C ALA A 112 -15.90 8.22 -5.06
N THR A 113 -17.20 7.96 -5.11
CA THR A 113 -18.01 7.62 -3.94
C THR A 113 -18.64 6.24 -4.01
N GLN A 114 -18.50 5.51 -5.12
CA GLN A 114 -19.14 4.20 -5.27
C GLN A 114 -18.21 3.16 -5.87
N ILE A 115 -18.31 1.95 -5.33
CA ILE A 115 -17.74 0.73 -5.91
C ILE A 115 -18.90 -0.19 -6.24
N VAL A 116 -19.05 -0.57 -7.50
CA VAL A 116 -19.91 -1.68 -7.92
C VAL A 116 -19.06 -2.92 -7.98
N TYR A 117 -19.50 -4.02 -7.37
CA TYR A 117 -18.68 -5.22 -7.24
C TYR A 117 -19.43 -6.51 -7.60
N THR A 118 -18.66 -7.57 -7.82
CA THR A 118 -19.15 -8.96 -7.80
C THR A 118 -18.58 -9.65 -6.57
N VAL A 119 -19.37 -10.50 -5.93
CA VAL A 119 -18.90 -11.30 -4.79
C VAL A 119 -18.10 -12.50 -5.32
N LEU A 120 -16.87 -12.66 -4.83
CA LEU A 120 -16.04 -13.83 -5.11
C LEU A 120 -16.19 -14.89 -4.02
N SER A 121 -16.29 -14.47 -2.76
CA SER A 121 -16.52 -15.37 -1.62
C SER A 121 -17.16 -14.63 -0.44
N GLY A 122 -17.71 -15.39 0.51
CA GLY A 122 -18.43 -14.84 1.67
C GLY A 122 -19.82 -14.31 1.32
N SER A 123 -20.42 -13.58 2.26
CA SER A 123 -21.77 -13.05 2.12
C SER A 123 -21.82 -11.59 2.60
N PRO A 124 -21.89 -10.62 1.68
CA PRO A 124 -22.10 -9.22 2.05
C PRO A 124 -23.35 -9.07 2.92
N VAL A 125 -23.27 -8.21 3.92
CA VAL A 125 -24.41 -7.86 4.77
C VAL A 125 -24.88 -6.47 4.36
N ASN A 126 -26.18 -6.34 4.13
CA ASN A 126 -26.78 -5.07 3.75
C ASN A 126 -26.76 -4.11 4.95
N ASP A 127 -26.11 -2.95 4.80
CA ASP A 127 -26.12 -1.87 5.78
C ASP A 127 -26.26 -0.52 5.05
N PRO A 128 -27.50 -0.02 4.89
CA PRO A 128 -27.75 1.24 4.20
C PRO A 128 -27.32 2.46 5.03
N ASN A 129 -27.18 2.32 6.35
CA ASN A 129 -26.67 3.37 7.24
C ASN A 129 -25.12 3.43 7.25
N GLY A 130 -24.51 2.32 6.85
CA GLY A 130 -23.11 2.15 6.58
C GLY A 130 -22.24 1.91 7.81
N TYR A 131 -21.17 1.18 7.58
CA TYR A 131 -20.14 0.86 8.57
C TYR A 131 -19.31 2.12 8.86
N GLY A 132 -19.14 2.43 10.14
CA GLY A 132 -18.28 3.53 10.61
C GLY A 132 -16.85 3.09 10.96
N ASP A 133 -16.57 1.79 10.84
CA ASP A 133 -15.34 1.11 11.24
C ASP A 133 -14.96 -0.03 10.28
N ALA A 134 -15.51 -0.06 9.07
CA ALA A 134 -15.09 -0.98 8.00
C ALA A 134 -13.78 -0.56 7.31
N GLU A 135 -13.08 -1.56 6.76
CA GLU A 135 -11.95 -1.41 5.85
C GLU A 135 -12.17 -2.25 4.58
N ILE A 136 -11.78 -1.70 3.43
CA ILE A 136 -11.66 -2.38 2.15
C ILE A 136 -10.17 -2.54 1.87
N ARG A 137 -9.67 -3.77 1.84
CA ARG A 137 -8.26 -4.07 1.59
C ARG A 137 -8.09 -4.61 0.19
N PHE A 138 -7.35 -3.90 -0.65
CA PHE A 138 -7.13 -4.33 -2.03
C PHE A 138 -5.97 -5.32 -2.09
N LYS A 139 -6.09 -6.33 -2.95
CA LYS A 139 -5.18 -7.48 -3.08
C LYS A 139 -4.41 -7.49 -4.38
N THR A 140 -4.79 -6.65 -5.34
CA THR A 140 -4.02 -6.47 -6.56
C THR A 140 -2.58 -6.08 -6.18
N PRO A 141 -1.53 -6.60 -6.81
CA PRO A 141 -0.18 -6.10 -6.54
C PRO A 141 0.03 -4.72 -7.18
N LEU A 142 0.51 -3.74 -6.42
CA LEU A 142 1.08 -2.53 -7.01
C LEU A 142 2.47 -2.86 -7.56
N THR A 143 2.61 -2.85 -8.87
CA THR A 143 3.87 -3.20 -9.55
C THR A 143 4.82 -2.01 -9.71
N ALA A 144 4.36 -0.80 -9.43
CA ALA A 144 5.13 0.42 -9.56
C ALA A 144 4.98 1.30 -8.33
N LEU A 145 6.11 1.81 -7.84
CA LEU A 145 6.19 2.85 -6.83
C LEU A 145 6.91 4.04 -7.45
N VAL A 146 6.28 5.20 -7.44
CA VAL A 146 7.00 6.46 -7.68
C VAL A 146 7.73 6.81 -6.40
N TYR A 147 8.92 6.23 -6.24
CA TYR A 147 9.79 6.58 -5.14
C TYR A 147 10.57 7.83 -5.53
N LYS A 148 10.18 8.95 -4.93
CA LYS A 148 11.01 10.15 -4.93
C LYS A 148 12.10 9.90 -3.91
N PHE A 149 13.35 9.77 -4.36
CA PHE A 149 14.47 9.92 -3.44
C PHE A 149 14.27 11.25 -2.72
N GLY A 150 14.38 11.24 -1.40
CA GLY A 150 14.61 12.45 -0.60
C GLY A 150 15.99 13.00 -0.93
N LEU A 151 16.18 13.38 -2.19
CA LEU A 151 17.18 14.34 -2.60
C LEU A 151 16.62 15.70 -2.17
N ILE A 152 17.52 16.58 -1.74
CA ILE A 152 17.28 17.97 -1.34
C ILE A 152 16.28 18.69 -2.26
N ASP A 153 16.19 18.29 -3.53
CA ASP A 153 15.33 18.88 -4.55
C ASP A 153 13.87 18.39 -4.60
N ASN A 154 13.44 17.49 -3.69
CA ASN A 154 12.11 16.87 -3.75
C ASN A 154 11.20 17.17 -2.54
N THR A 155 11.26 18.40 -2.01
CA THR A 155 10.33 19.01 -1.02
C THR A 155 10.56 18.69 0.48
N GLU A 156 11.80 18.76 0.96
CA GLU A 156 12.07 19.08 2.38
C GLU A 156 12.05 20.62 2.55
N SER A 157 11.60 21.15 3.70
CA SER A 157 11.99 22.53 4.04
C SER A 157 13.49 22.54 4.27
N PHE A 158 14.23 23.23 3.41
CA PHE A 158 15.68 23.28 3.40
C PHE A 158 16.27 23.50 4.82
N ASN A 159 17.23 22.65 5.21
CA ASN A 159 18.07 22.89 6.37
C ASN A 159 19.55 22.58 6.05
N VAL A 160 20.48 23.33 6.66
CA VAL A 160 21.95 23.19 6.49
C VAL A 160 22.60 22.30 7.55
N ILE A 161 21.79 21.61 8.34
CA ILE A 161 22.27 20.77 9.41
C ILE A 161 22.72 19.43 8.80
N SER A 162 24.02 19.19 8.87
CA SER A 162 24.54 17.84 8.70
C SER A 162 23.96 16.97 9.80
N LYS A 163 23.10 16.01 9.47
CA LYS A 163 22.47 15.14 10.49
C LYS A 163 23.47 14.24 11.23
N VAL A 164 24.72 14.17 10.75
CA VAL A 164 25.80 13.38 11.37
C VAL A 164 26.62 14.24 12.34
N SER A 165 26.72 15.55 12.11
CA SER A 165 27.51 16.46 12.96
C SER A 165 26.68 17.52 13.69
N GLY A 166 25.37 17.59 13.45
CA GLY A 166 24.51 18.69 13.88
C GLY A 166 24.67 19.94 13.02
#